data_AF-A8B9L1-F1
#
_entry.id   AF-A8B9L1-F1
#
_cell.length_a   1.000
_cell.length_b   1.000
_cell.length_c   1.000
_cell.angle_alpha   90.00
_cell.angle_beta   90.00
_cell.angle_gamma   90.00
#
_symmetry.space_group_name_H-M   'P 1'
#
loop_
_entity.id
_entity.type
_entity.pdbx_description
1 polymer ?
#
loop_
_entity_poly.entity_id
_entity_poly.type
_entity_poly.pdbx_seq_one_letter_code
_entity_poly.pdbx_strand_id
1 'polypeptide(L)'
;AKQNFPENTPKEQIVRLLGSKRLLGVPKSPIKENDEFYMDNSEVPEFFDSRLEWKYCKTIGHVRNQGNCGSCWAHGTTGAFADRLCVATNGEVNQLISAEEVTFCCHRCGFGCNGGNPLRAWQYFKRHGVVTGGDYNTTDGCQPYRVPPCVKDDKGHNSCSGQPTERNHKCSKKCYGDDTVDYKSDHYKTKDAYYLSNTTMQKDTMVYGPIEASFDVY
;
A
#
# COMPACT_ATOMS: atom_id res chain seq x y z
N ALA A 1 -7.64 25.87 -3.23
CA ALA A 1 -7.74 24.48 -3.69
C ALA A 1 -8.03 24.45 -5.19
N LYS A 2 -7.55 23.44 -5.93
CA LYS A 2 -7.93 23.18 -7.33
C LYS A 2 -8.91 21.99 -7.37
N GLN A 3 -9.72 21.91 -8.41
CA GLN A 3 -10.69 20.84 -8.59
C GLN A 3 -9.99 19.55 -9.06
N ASN A 4 -10.11 18.46 -8.29
CA ASN A 4 -9.54 17.15 -8.64
C ASN A 4 -10.57 16.18 -9.23
N PHE A 5 -11.85 16.36 -8.88
CA PHE A 5 -12.97 15.53 -9.30
C PHE A 5 -14.02 16.41 -10.03
N PRO A 6 -14.76 15.88 -11.03
CA PRO A 6 -15.85 16.62 -11.65
C PRO A 6 -16.86 17.15 -10.62
N GLU A 7 -17.47 18.31 -10.89
CA GLU A 7 -18.36 19.00 -9.93
C GLU A 7 -19.56 18.12 -9.54
N ASN A 8 -20.05 17.32 -10.48
CA ASN A 8 -21.18 16.42 -10.30
C ASN A 8 -20.78 15.02 -9.79
N THR A 9 -19.58 14.86 -9.21
CA THR A 9 -19.14 13.57 -8.66
C THR A 9 -20.02 13.21 -7.46
N PRO A 10 -20.71 12.06 -7.46
CA PRO A 10 -21.52 11.64 -6.33
C PRO A 10 -20.68 11.47 -5.06
N LYS A 11 -21.21 11.91 -3.92
CA LYS A 11 -20.53 11.78 -2.62
C LYS A 11 -20.16 10.34 -2.31
N GLU A 12 -21.01 9.39 -2.69
CA GLU A 12 -20.82 7.96 -2.47
C GLU A 12 -19.56 7.46 -3.18
N GLN A 13 -19.26 8.00 -4.36
CA GLN A 13 -18.05 7.67 -5.12
C GLN A 13 -16.80 8.18 -4.40
N ILE A 14 -16.85 9.39 -3.82
CA ILE A 14 -15.73 9.93 -3.02
C ILE A 14 -15.53 9.11 -1.75
N VAL A 15 -16.61 8.85 -1.00
CA VAL A 15 -16.57 8.05 0.24
C VAL A 15 -16.05 6.64 -0.02
N ARG A 16 -16.30 6.08 -1.20
CA ARG A 16 -15.78 4.76 -1.59
C ARG A 16 -14.26 4.71 -1.65
N LEU A 17 -13.60 5.80 -2.01
CA LEU A 17 -12.13 5.89 -2.05
C LEU A 17 -11.53 5.82 -0.62
N LEU A 18 -12.32 6.13 0.41
CA LEU A 18 -11.94 6.19 1.82
C LEU A 18 -12.05 4.81 2.50
N GLY A 19 -11.21 3.89 2.04
CA GLY A 19 -11.22 2.48 2.40
C GLY A 19 -10.54 2.12 3.73
N SER A 20 -9.74 3.00 4.34
CA SER A 20 -9.08 2.69 5.61
C SER A 20 -10.10 2.71 6.76
N LYS A 21 -10.15 1.63 7.55
CA LYS A 21 -11.10 1.46 8.65
C LYS A 21 -10.37 1.08 9.94
N ARG A 22 -10.80 1.69 11.05
CA ARG A 22 -10.52 1.18 12.39
C ARG A 22 -11.43 -0.01 12.64
N LEU A 23 -10.87 -1.22 12.74
CA LEU A 23 -11.64 -2.43 13.04
C LEU A 23 -11.60 -2.72 14.55
N LEU A 24 -12.76 -3.05 15.12
CA LEU A 24 -12.87 -3.48 16.51
C LEU A 24 -12.16 -4.83 16.70
N GLY A 25 -11.54 -5.03 17.87
CA GLY A 25 -10.85 -6.29 18.22
C GLY A 25 -9.54 -6.55 17.46
N VAL A 26 -8.88 -5.51 16.94
CA VAL A 26 -7.50 -5.62 16.44
C VAL A 26 -6.56 -5.71 17.66
N PRO A 27 -5.77 -6.80 17.82
CA PRO A 27 -4.75 -6.87 18.86
C PRO A 27 -3.79 -5.71 18.68
N LYS A 28 -3.48 -4.98 19.76
CA LYS A 28 -2.48 -3.91 19.72
C LYS A 28 -1.15 -4.54 19.28
N SER A 29 -0.61 -4.09 18.15
CA SER A 29 0.79 -4.33 17.82
C SER A 29 1.66 -3.48 18.74
N PRO A 30 2.90 -3.91 19.04
CA PRO A 30 3.78 -3.11 19.88
C PRO A 30 4.03 -1.75 19.23
N ILE A 31 4.19 -0.72 20.06
CA ILE A 31 4.73 0.56 19.61
C ILE A 31 6.24 0.42 19.64
N LYS A 32 6.90 0.73 18.52
CA LYS A 32 8.35 0.67 18.40
C LYS A 32 8.95 1.97 18.93
N GLU A 33 9.19 2.01 20.23
CA GLU A 33 9.70 3.21 20.91
C GLU A 33 11.20 3.42 20.70
N ASN A 34 11.97 2.34 20.63
CA ASN A 34 13.43 2.38 20.51
C ASN A 34 13.92 1.35 19.48
N ASP A 35 15.04 1.67 18.83
CA ASP A 35 15.77 0.81 17.91
C ASP A 35 17.26 1.19 17.95
N GLU A 36 18.15 0.23 17.83
CA GLU A 36 19.60 0.46 17.85
C GLU A 36 20.10 1.30 16.66
N PHE A 37 19.35 1.32 15.56
CA PHE A 37 19.67 2.09 14.37
C PHE A 37 19.06 3.50 14.38
N TYR A 38 18.27 3.85 15.39
CA TYR A 38 17.71 5.19 15.49
C TYR A 38 18.77 6.22 15.86
N MET A 39 18.86 7.27 15.04
CA MET A 39 19.72 8.43 15.29
C MET A 39 19.25 9.24 16.50
N ASP A 40 20.13 10.08 17.04
CA ASP A 40 19.74 11.04 18.07
C ASP A 40 18.71 12.05 17.53
N ASN A 41 17.88 12.62 18.41
CA ASN A 41 16.90 13.64 17.98
C ASN A 41 17.57 14.87 17.36
N SER A 42 18.78 15.22 17.80
CA SER A 42 19.55 16.35 17.26
C SER A 42 20.07 16.12 15.83
N GLU A 43 20.06 14.86 15.35
CA GLU A 43 20.55 14.47 14.03
C GLU A 43 19.44 14.37 12.98
N VAL A 44 18.17 14.50 13.39
CA VAL A 44 17.03 14.48 12.46
C VAL A 44 17.06 15.77 11.62
N PRO A 45 17.22 15.69 10.28
CA PRO A 45 17.28 16.87 9.43
C PRO A 45 15.92 17.54 9.32
N GLU A 46 15.92 18.85 9.04
CA GLU A 46 14.71 19.61 8.76
C GLU A 46 13.98 19.10 7.50
N PHE A 47 14.74 18.58 6.53
CA PHE A 47 14.22 18.05 5.28
C PHE A 47 14.75 16.64 5.02
N PHE A 48 13.84 15.74 4.66
CA PHE A 48 14.14 14.37 4.23
C PHE A 48 13.19 13.95 3.12
N ASP A 49 13.74 13.33 2.07
CA ASP A 49 12.96 12.78 0.96
C ASP A 49 13.51 11.41 0.57
N SER A 50 12.74 10.36 0.84
CA SER A 50 13.11 8.98 0.54
C SER A 50 13.48 8.76 -0.93
N ARG A 51 12.93 9.55 -1.87
CA ARG A 51 13.25 9.45 -3.30
C ARG A 51 14.65 9.96 -3.62
N LEU A 52 15.16 10.90 -2.82
CA LEU A 52 16.50 11.44 -2.95
C LEU A 52 17.53 10.61 -2.20
N GLU A 53 17.14 10.00 -1.08
CA GLU A 53 18.00 9.11 -0.30
C GLU A 53 18.23 7.78 -1.03
N TRP A 54 17.14 7.08 -1.39
CA TRP A 54 17.20 5.76 -2.02
C TRP A 54 16.83 5.82 -3.50
N LYS A 55 17.59 6.61 -4.27
CA LYS A 55 17.37 6.82 -5.73
C LYS A 55 17.34 5.52 -6.54
N TYR A 56 18.00 4.47 -6.03
CA TYR A 56 18.03 3.16 -6.68
C TYR A 56 16.71 2.39 -6.49
N CYS A 57 15.86 2.75 -5.54
CA CYS A 57 14.56 2.12 -5.30
C CYS A 57 13.46 2.76 -6.17
N LYS A 58 13.17 2.15 -7.32
CA LYS A 58 12.15 2.65 -8.25
C LYS A 58 10.72 2.55 -7.72
N THR A 59 10.50 1.75 -6.68
CA THR A 59 9.20 1.67 -6.00
C THR A 59 8.89 2.97 -5.24
N ILE A 60 9.92 3.64 -4.72
CA ILE A 60 9.76 4.88 -3.96
C ILE A 60 9.38 6.00 -4.93
N GLY A 61 8.21 6.57 -4.72
CA GLY A 61 7.65 7.60 -5.60
C GLY A 61 6.82 7.04 -6.76
N HIS A 62 6.67 5.72 -6.88
CA HIS A 62 5.71 5.11 -7.80
C HIS A 62 4.27 5.34 -7.31
N VAL A 63 3.45 6.00 -8.11
CA VAL A 63 2.07 6.35 -7.74
C VAL A 63 1.09 5.31 -8.31
N ARG A 64 0.39 4.60 -7.43
CA ARG A 64 -0.58 3.55 -7.78
C ARG A 64 -2.01 4.07 -7.81
N ASN A 65 -2.92 3.33 -8.46
CA ASN A 65 -4.33 3.68 -8.57
C ASN A 65 -5.23 2.55 -8.05
N GLN A 66 -5.99 2.83 -6.98
CA GLN A 66 -6.90 1.86 -6.37
C GLN A 66 -8.18 1.60 -7.17
N GLY A 67 -8.46 2.39 -8.21
CA GLY A 67 -9.69 2.32 -9.00
C GLY A 67 -10.94 2.62 -8.19
N ASN A 68 -12.10 2.14 -8.67
CA ASN A 68 -13.38 2.28 -7.96
C ASN A 68 -13.55 1.22 -6.84
N CYS A 69 -12.52 1.10 -6.00
CA CYS A 69 -12.39 0.12 -4.93
C CYS A 69 -11.81 0.81 -3.68
N GLY A 70 -12.40 0.59 -2.51
CA GLY A 70 -11.91 1.09 -1.22
C GLY A 70 -10.72 0.27 -0.69
N SER A 71 -9.69 0.07 -1.51
CA SER A 71 -8.49 -0.73 -1.22
C SER A 71 -7.28 0.14 -0.85
N CYS A 72 -7.47 1.41 -0.47
CA CYS A 72 -6.37 2.30 -0.08
C CYS A 72 -5.52 1.73 1.06
N TRP A 73 -6.13 0.98 1.99
CA TRP A 73 -5.45 0.29 3.09
C TRP A 73 -4.47 -0.79 2.60
N ALA A 74 -4.77 -1.45 1.47
CA ALA A 74 -3.89 -2.43 0.84
C ALA A 74 -2.80 -1.73 0.01
N HIS A 75 -3.15 -0.65 -0.70
CA HIS A 75 -2.19 0.11 -1.50
C HIS A 75 -1.12 0.79 -0.64
N GLY A 76 -1.52 1.48 0.43
CA GLY A 76 -0.59 2.16 1.32
C GLY A 76 0.39 1.18 1.99
N THR A 77 -0.12 0.04 2.46
CA THR A 77 0.71 -0.97 3.12
C THR A 77 1.63 -1.69 2.15
N THR A 78 1.15 -2.09 0.97
CA THR A 78 2.00 -2.75 -0.04
C THR A 78 3.01 -1.81 -0.68
N GLY A 79 2.69 -0.53 -0.84
CA GLY A 79 3.63 0.50 -1.31
C GLY A 79 4.79 0.66 -0.32
N ALA A 80 4.48 0.93 0.95
CA ALA A 80 5.50 1.02 1.99
C ALA A 80 6.30 -0.30 2.14
N PHE A 81 5.66 -1.46 1.99
CA PHE A 81 6.37 -2.73 2.05
C PHE A 81 7.33 -2.92 0.86
N ALA A 82 6.92 -2.60 -0.37
CA ALA A 82 7.80 -2.63 -1.54
C ALA A 82 9.03 -1.73 -1.36
N ASP A 83 8.81 -0.51 -0.86
CA ASP A 83 9.87 0.46 -0.61
C ASP A 83 10.87 -0.06 0.44
N ARG A 84 10.37 -0.53 1.58
CA ARG A 84 11.20 -1.09 2.66
C ARG A 84 11.95 -2.33 2.22
N LEU A 85 11.35 -3.15 1.36
CA LEU A 85 11.99 -4.35 0.82
C LEU A 85 13.17 -3.97 -0.08
N CYS A 86 13.01 -2.95 -0.93
CA CYS A 86 14.11 -2.42 -1.72
C CYS A 86 15.23 -1.81 -0.85
N VAL A 87 14.88 -0.99 0.14
CA VAL A 87 15.85 -0.39 1.07
C VAL A 87 16.62 -1.48 1.82
N ALA A 88 15.92 -2.45 2.42
CA ALA A 88 16.52 -3.50 3.24
C ALA A 88 17.39 -4.48 2.42
N THR A 89 17.10 -4.65 1.13
CA THR A 89 17.85 -5.52 0.23
C THR A 89 18.86 -4.76 -0.64
N ASN A 90 19.08 -3.47 -0.36
CA ASN A 90 19.96 -2.60 -1.13
C ASN A 90 19.70 -2.67 -2.66
N GLY A 91 18.42 -2.72 -3.04
CA GLY A 91 17.97 -2.74 -4.43
C GLY A 91 17.90 -4.12 -5.09
N GLU A 92 18.28 -5.21 -4.42
CA GLU A 92 18.15 -6.58 -4.96
C GLU A 92 16.67 -6.91 -5.25
N VAL A 93 15.77 -6.54 -4.34
CA VAL A 93 14.33 -6.69 -4.54
C VAL A 93 13.69 -5.32 -4.76
N ASN A 94 13.48 -4.96 -6.02
CA ASN A 94 13.01 -3.65 -6.43
C ASN A 94 11.74 -3.77 -7.28
N GLN A 95 10.74 -4.47 -6.74
CA GLN A 95 9.47 -4.76 -7.39
C GLN A 95 8.29 -4.33 -6.52
N LEU A 96 7.16 -4.02 -7.16
CA LEU A 96 5.92 -3.71 -6.45
C LEU A 96 5.35 -4.97 -5.80
N ILE A 97 4.76 -4.80 -4.62
CA ILE A 97 4.04 -5.87 -3.90
C ILE A 97 2.55 -5.84 -4.29
N SER A 98 1.95 -7.02 -4.43
CA SER A 98 0.59 -7.18 -4.94
C SER A 98 -0.46 -6.58 -4.01
N ALA A 99 -1.00 -5.42 -4.40
CA ALA A 99 -2.19 -4.87 -3.77
C ALA A 99 -3.42 -5.76 -4.02
N GLU A 100 -3.42 -6.57 -5.09
CA GLU A 100 -4.49 -7.53 -5.37
C GLU A 100 -4.59 -8.57 -4.27
N GLU A 101 -3.47 -9.27 -3.99
CA GLU A 101 -3.46 -10.34 -3.00
C GLU A 101 -3.92 -9.82 -1.64
N VAL A 102 -3.36 -8.68 -1.22
CA VAL A 102 -3.71 -8.09 0.08
C VAL A 102 -5.18 -7.72 0.12
N THR A 103 -5.72 -7.10 -0.95
CA THR A 103 -7.13 -6.70 -1.01
C THR A 103 -8.08 -7.89 -0.95
N PHE A 104 -7.80 -8.98 -1.66
CA PHE A 104 -8.79 -10.04 -1.90
C PHE A 104 -8.50 -11.38 -1.20
N CYS A 105 -7.27 -11.61 -0.71
CA CYS A 105 -6.89 -12.81 0.05
C CYS A 105 -6.76 -12.57 1.55
N CYS A 106 -6.53 -11.33 2.02
CA CYS A 106 -6.52 -11.06 3.46
C CYS A 106 -7.93 -10.87 4.04
N HIS A 107 -8.67 -11.96 4.22
CA HIS A 107 -10.03 -11.94 4.78
C HIS A 107 -10.12 -11.42 6.21
N ARG A 108 -9.01 -11.45 6.96
CA ARG A 108 -8.95 -10.85 8.31
C ARG A 108 -8.68 -9.36 8.27
N CYS A 109 -8.11 -8.82 7.19
CA CYS A 109 -7.76 -7.41 7.08
C CYS A 109 -8.99 -6.52 6.89
N GLY A 110 -10.07 -7.04 6.33
CA GLY A 110 -11.30 -6.28 6.08
C GLY A 110 -12.17 -6.92 5.03
N PHE A 111 -12.89 -6.08 4.29
CA PHE A 111 -13.91 -6.47 3.33
C PHE A 111 -13.52 -6.10 1.89
N GLY A 112 -12.23 -6.23 1.55
CA GLY A 112 -11.68 -5.91 0.23
C GLY A 112 -11.95 -4.46 -0.17
N CYS A 113 -12.69 -4.28 -1.26
CA CYS A 113 -13.08 -2.96 -1.75
C CYS A 113 -14.04 -2.21 -0.82
N ASN A 114 -14.62 -2.86 0.19
CA ASN A 114 -15.45 -2.20 1.20
C ASN A 114 -14.65 -1.71 2.41
N GLY A 115 -13.33 -1.68 2.28
CA GLY A 115 -12.41 -1.15 3.28
C GLY A 115 -11.79 -2.20 4.18
N GLY A 116 -10.73 -1.80 4.86
CA GLY A 116 -9.90 -2.68 5.66
C GLY A 116 -8.95 -1.94 6.58
N ASN A 117 -8.22 -2.71 7.37
CA ASN A 117 -7.36 -2.22 8.43
C ASN A 117 -5.89 -2.41 8.04
N PRO A 118 -5.13 -1.31 7.91
CA PRO A 118 -3.74 -1.40 7.51
C PRO A 118 -2.84 -2.18 8.48
N LEU A 119 -3.07 -2.10 9.80
CA LEU A 119 -2.29 -2.89 10.75
C LEU A 119 -2.47 -4.40 10.52
N ARG A 120 -3.69 -4.84 10.22
CA ARG A 120 -3.93 -6.26 9.89
C ARG A 120 -3.24 -6.67 8.59
N ALA A 121 -3.04 -5.77 7.63
CA ALA A 121 -2.22 -6.02 6.44
C ALA A 121 -0.75 -6.25 6.83
N TRP A 122 -0.14 -5.39 7.65
CA TRP A 122 1.22 -5.63 8.15
C TRP A 122 1.36 -6.96 8.91
N GLN A 123 0.36 -7.31 9.73
CA GLN A 123 0.33 -8.62 10.40
C GLN A 123 0.14 -9.79 9.41
N TYR A 124 -0.55 -9.57 8.29
CA TYR A 124 -0.66 -10.54 7.21
C TYR A 124 0.69 -10.73 6.52
N PHE A 125 1.45 -9.66 6.26
CA PHE A 125 2.78 -9.72 5.66
C PHE A 125 3.75 -10.53 6.54
N LYS A 126 3.71 -10.30 7.86
CA LYS A 126 4.51 -11.07 8.82
C LYS A 126 4.20 -12.58 8.81
N ARG A 127 2.91 -12.94 8.78
CA ARG A 127 2.48 -14.36 8.90
C ARG A 127 2.56 -15.13 7.58
N HIS A 128 2.00 -14.54 6.53
CA HIS A 128 1.76 -15.19 5.25
C HIS A 128 2.76 -14.73 4.19
N GLY A 129 3.18 -13.47 4.25
CA GLY A 129 3.87 -12.81 3.14
C GLY A 129 2.90 -12.39 2.05
N VAL A 130 3.43 -11.76 1.02
CA VAL A 130 2.67 -11.29 -0.15
C VAL A 130 3.54 -11.43 -1.39
N VAL A 131 2.94 -11.83 -2.49
CA VAL A 131 3.58 -11.91 -3.80
C VAL A 131 3.82 -10.54 -4.42
N THR A 132 4.71 -10.49 -5.39
CA THR A 132 4.91 -9.32 -6.26
C THR A 132 3.67 -9.08 -7.12
N GLY A 133 3.45 -7.83 -7.53
CA GLY A 133 2.33 -7.48 -8.38
C GLY A 133 2.28 -6.00 -8.72
N GLY A 134 2.38 -5.72 -10.01
CA GLY A 134 2.35 -4.39 -10.57
C GLY A 134 0.95 -3.78 -10.68
N ASP A 135 0.85 -2.79 -11.56
CA ASP A 135 -0.38 -2.03 -11.78
C ASP A 135 -1.35 -2.75 -12.72
N TYR A 136 -2.53 -2.16 -12.85
CA TYR A 136 -3.56 -2.64 -13.76
C TYR A 136 -3.06 -2.79 -15.20
N ASN A 137 -3.42 -3.91 -15.83
CA ASN A 137 -3.08 -4.25 -17.21
C ASN A 137 -1.57 -4.32 -17.48
N THR A 138 -0.79 -4.71 -16.47
CA THR A 138 0.63 -5.09 -16.61
C THR A 138 0.80 -6.60 -16.44
N THR A 139 1.96 -7.11 -16.83
CA THR A 139 2.42 -8.47 -16.51
C THR A 139 3.47 -8.46 -15.41
N ASP A 140 3.59 -7.35 -14.68
CA ASP A 140 4.66 -7.17 -13.70
C ASP A 140 4.37 -7.98 -12.43
N GLY A 141 5.30 -8.88 -12.09
CA GLY A 141 5.22 -9.73 -10.91
C GLY A 141 4.11 -10.77 -10.97
N CYS A 142 3.91 -11.49 -9.86
CA CYS A 142 3.01 -12.63 -9.80
C CYS A 142 1.53 -12.25 -9.98
N GLN A 143 1.04 -11.25 -9.23
CA GLN A 143 -0.38 -10.86 -9.20
C GLN A 143 -0.55 -9.35 -9.39
N PRO A 144 -0.45 -8.85 -10.64
CA PRO A 144 -0.76 -7.45 -10.95
C PRO A 144 -2.21 -7.13 -10.59
N TYR A 145 -2.47 -5.84 -10.33
CA TYR A 145 -3.77 -5.38 -9.89
C TYR A 145 -4.83 -5.58 -10.97
N ARG A 146 -6.02 -6.07 -10.62
CA ARG A 146 -7.09 -6.33 -11.62
C ARG A 146 -8.20 -5.30 -11.62
N VAL A 147 -8.21 -4.39 -10.65
CA VAL A 147 -9.21 -3.31 -10.62
C VAL A 147 -8.78 -2.22 -11.60
N PRO A 148 -9.63 -1.84 -12.57
CA PRO A 148 -9.30 -0.78 -13.50
C PRO A 148 -9.16 0.57 -12.80
N PRO A 149 -8.19 1.41 -13.22
CA PRO A 149 -8.07 2.76 -12.69
C PRO A 149 -9.27 3.60 -13.10
N CYS A 150 -9.63 4.57 -12.24
CA CYS A 150 -10.56 5.61 -12.63
C CYS A 150 -9.91 6.50 -13.68
N VAL A 151 -10.62 6.75 -14.78
CA VAL A 151 -10.10 7.51 -15.92
C VAL A 151 -10.17 9.01 -15.65
N LYS A 152 -9.27 9.76 -16.28
CA LYS A 152 -9.42 11.22 -16.32
C LYS A 152 -10.43 11.58 -17.40
N ASP A 153 -11.30 12.55 -17.11
CA ASP A 153 -12.14 13.16 -18.14
C ASP A 153 -11.29 14.04 -19.10
N ASP A 154 -11.91 14.55 -20.15
CA ASP A 154 -11.24 15.43 -21.14
C ASP A 154 -10.69 16.73 -20.52
N LYS A 155 -11.11 17.07 -19.28
CA LYS A 155 -10.64 18.23 -18.51
C LYS A 155 -9.54 17.85 -17.50
N GLY A 156 -9.12 16.58 -17.47
CA GLY A 156 -8.08 16.06 -16.59
C GLY A 156 -8.53 15.74 -15.18
N HIS A 157 -9.83 15.79 -14.87
CA HIS A 157 -10.35 15.42 -13.55
C HIS A 157 -10.45 13.92 -13.40
N ASN A 158 -10.06 13.39 -12.23
CA ASN A 158 -10.21 11.96 -11.95
C ASN A 158 -11.69 11.62 -11.76
N SER A 159 -12.19 10.66 -12.53
CA SER A 159 -13.59 10.24 -12.45
C SER A 159 -13.71 8.74 -12.63
N CYS A 160 -14.37 8.10 -11.67
CA CYS A 160 -14.88 6.75 -11.83
C CYS A 160 -16.32 6.77 -12.41
N SER A 161 -16.80 7.91 -12.91
CA SER A 161 -18.14 8.01 -13.50
C SER A 161 -18.26 7.06 -14.69
N GLY A 162 -19.35 6.30 -14.73
CA GLY A 162 -19.55 5.23 -15.72
C GLY A 162 -18.81 3.93 -15.42
N GLN A 163 -17.95 3.87 -14.40
CA GLN A 163 -17.35 2.63 -13.92
C GLN A 163 -18.17 2.09 -12.73
N PRO A 164 -18.72 0.86 -12.80
CA PRO A 164 -19.41 0.28 -11.66
C PRO A 164 -18.45 0.12 -10.49
N THR A 165 -19.00 0.14 -9.27
CA THR A 165 -18.23 -0.19 -8.07
C THR A 165 -17.61 -1.56 -8.22
N GLU A 166 -16.31 -1.66 -7.95
CA GLU A 166 -15.61 -2.92 -8.10
C GLU A 166 -16.10 -3.93 -7.06
N ARG A 167 -16.33 -5.17 -7.52
CA ARG A 167 -16.73 -6.28 -6.67
C ARG A 167 -15.49 -6.92 -6.07
N ASN A 168 -15.65 -7.56 -4.92
CA ASN A 168 -14.55 -8.33 -4.35
C ASN A 168 -14.20 -9.51 -5.27
N HIS A 169 -12.97 -9.52 -5.77
CA HIS A 169 -12.46 -10.64 -6.54
C HIS A 169 -12.29 -11.87 -5.63
N LYS A 170 -12.37 -13.06 -6.23
CA LYS A 170 -11.98 -14.29 -5.52
C LYS A 170 -10.47 -14.29 -5.33
N CYS A 171 -10.03 -14.66 -4.13
CA CYS A 171 -8.62 -14.89 -3.84
C CYS A 171 -8.05 -15.97 -4.81
N SER A 172 -6.96 -15.62 -5.48
CA SER A 172 -6.25 -16.51 -6.40
C SER A 172 -4.96 -16.99 -5.75
N LYS A 173 -4.70 -18.30 -5.76
CA LYS A 173 -3.44 -18.90 -5.27
C LYS A 173 -2.50 -19.29 -6.41
N LYS A 174 -2.43 -18.43 -7.42
CA LYS A 174 -1.59 -18.60 -8.61
C LYS A 174 -1.17 -17.24 -9.15
N CYS A 175 -0.02 -17.19 -9.80
CA CYS A 175 0.39 -16.05 -10.60
C CYS A 175 -0.43 -15.97 -11.89
N TYR A 176 -0.63 -14.76 -12.36
CA TYR A 176 -1.29 -14.45 -13.63
C TYR A 176 -0.73 -13.17 -14.29
N GLY A 177 0.33 -12.58 -13.74
CA GLY A 177 1.13 -11.53 -14.39
C GLY A 177 2.31 -12.15 -15.12
N ASP A 178 3.44 -12.27 -14.44
CA ASP A 178 4.64 -12.96 -14.90
C ASP A 178 4.47 -14.48 -14.72
N ASP A 179 4.57 -15.22 -15.83
CA ASP A 179 4.38 -16.67 -15.88
C ASP A 179 5.64 -17.45 -15.46
N THR A 180 6.77 -16.77 -15.31
CA THR A 180 8.04 -17.35 -14.82
C THR A 180 8.13 -17.39 -13.30
N VAL A 181 7.25 -16.65 -12.62
CA VAL A 181 7.22 -16.53 -11.15
C VAL A 181 6.35 -17.63 -10.53
N ASP A 182 6.90 -18.37 -9.56
CA ASP A 182 6.13 -19.33 -8.77
C ASP A 182 5.43 -18.66 -7.58
N TYR A 183 4.11 -18.84 -7.52
CA TYR A 183 3.27 -18.23 -6.48
C TYR A 183 3.73 -18.58 -5.07
N LYS A 184 4.21 -19.82 -4.81
CA LYS A 184 4.58 -20.22 -3.45
C LYS A 184 5.90 -19.59 -3.02
N SER A 185 6.87 -19.48 -3.92
CA SER A 185 8.18 -18.90 -3.60
C SER A 185 8.20 -17.37 -3.60
N ASP A 186 7.28 -16.71 -4.30
CA ASP A 186 7.28 -15.25 -4.45
C ASP A 186 6.74 -14.47 -3.23
N HIS A 187 6.41 -15.15 -2.12
CA HIS A 187 5.89 -14.49 -0.93
C HIS A 187 7.00 -13.83 -0.10
N TYR A 188 7.07 -12.50 -0.14
CA TYR A 188 7.94 -11.73 0.73
C TYR A 188 7.27 -11.47 2.08
N LYS A 189 8.02 -11.64 3.17
CA LYS A 189 7.54 -11.47 4.54
C LYS A 189 8.23 -10.32 5.24
N THR A 190 7.52 -9.66 6.14
CA THR A 190 8.15 -8.76 7.10
C THR A 190 8.57 -9.54 8.34
N LYS A 191 9.66 -9.10 8.98
CA LYS A 191 10.07 -9.62 10.30
C LYS A 191 9.03 -9.22 11.36
N ASP A 192 8.60 -7.96 11.33
CA ASP A 192 7.76 -7.35 12.35
C ASP A 192 6.59 -6.55 11.77
N ALA A 193 5.65 -6.23 12.67
CA ALA A 193 4.51 -5.36 12.44
C ALA A 193 4.27 -4.56 13.73
N TYR A 194 4.39 -3.24 13.65
CA TYR A 194 4.42 -2.35 14.81
C TYR A 194 3.76 -1.00 14.51
N TYR A 195 3.45 -0.26 15.56
CA TYR A 195 3.06 1.14 15.48
C TYR A 195 4.25 2.04 15.69
N LEU A 196 4.18 3.23 15.11
CA LEU A 196 5.11 4.32 15.35
C LEU A 196 4.39 5.45 16.09
N SER A 197 5.13 6.11 16.96
CA SER A 197 4.73 7.32 17.68
C SER A 197 5.25 8.55 16.94
N ASN A 198 4.70 9.73 17.25
CA ASN A 198 5.16 10.98 16.62
C ASN A 198 6.67 11.22 16.79
N THR A 199 7.28 10.69 17.85
CA THR A 199 8.72 10.81 18.13
C THR A 199 9.58 9.82 17.35
N THR A 200 9.00 8.74 16.82
CA THR A 200 9.74 7.64 16.16
C THR A 200 9.48 7.57 14.66
N MET A 201 8.39 8.16 14.16
CA MET A 201 8.03 8.13 12.73
C MET A 201 9.13 8.69 11.81
N GLN A 202 9.74 9.82 12.17
CA GLN A 202 10.81 10.41 11.36
C GLN A 202 12.03 9.49 11.31
N LYS A 203 12.48 9.00 12.47
CA LYS A 203 13.63 8.10 12.58
C LYS A 203 13.42 6.79 11.84
N ASP A 204 12.28 6.13 12.03
CA ASP A 204 11.98 4.86 11.35
C ASP A 204 11.86 5.06 9.83
N THR A 205 11.36 6.20 9.38
CA THR A 205 11.31 6.54 7.95
C THR A 205 12.71 6.74 7.37
N MET A 206 13.60 7.44 8.09
CA MET A 206 14.97 7.68 7.64
C MET A 206 15.85 6.44 7.65
N VAL A 207 15.59 5.51 8.56
CA VAL A 207 16.40 4.29 8.69
C VAL A 207 15.90 3.18 7.76
N TYR A 208 14.59 2.99 7.66
CA TYR A 208 14.01 1.83 6.97
C TYR A 208 13.23 2.17 5.71
N GLY A 209 12.94 3.44 5.46
CA GLY A 209 12.15 3.90 4.32
C GLY A 209 10.68 4.19 4.66
N PRO A 210 9.88 4.54 3.64
CA PRO A 210 8.49 4.98 3.77
C PRO A 210 7.61 4.12 4.71
N ILE A 211 6.65 4.79 5.36
CA ILE A 211 5.69 4.20 6.30
C ILE A 211 4.27 4.31 5.75
N GLU A 212 3.37 3.47 6.27
CA GLU A 212 1.93 3.61 6.04
C GLU A 212 1.29 4.41 7.17
N ALA A 213 0.40 5.34 6.80
CA ALA A 213 -0.35 6.17 7.73
C ALA A 213 -1.81 6.31 7.26
N SER A 214 -2.71 6.56 8.20
CA SER A 214 -4.13 6.80 7.96
C SER A 214 -4.57 8.09 8.66
N PHE A 215 -5.42 8.87 8.00
CA PHE A 215 -5.95 10.14 8.51
C PHE A 215 -7.42 10.33 8.10
N ASP A 216 -8.12 11.23 8.79
CA ASP A 216 -9.51 11.56 8.48
C ASP A 216 -9.56 12.53 7.29
N VAL A 217 -10.43 12.23 6.31
CA VAL A 217 -10.64 13.05 5.12
C VAL A 217 -11.88 13.92 5.32
N TYR A 218 -11.72 15.23 5.13
CA TYR A 218 -12.77 16.27 5.30
C TYR A 218 -13.19 16.87 3.97
#